data_AF-A0AAV9ZPX9-F1
#
_entry.id   AF-A0AAV9ZPX9-F1
#
_cell.length_a   1.000
_cell.length_b   1.000
_cell.length_c   1.000
_cell.angle_alpha   90.00
_cell.angle_beta   90.00
_cell.angle_gamma   90.00
#
_symmetry.space_group_name_H-M   'P 1'
#
loop_
_entity.id
_entity.type
_entity.pdbx_description
1 polymer ?
#
loop_
_entity_poly.entity_id
_entity_poly.type
_entity_poly.pdbx_seq_one_letter_code
_entity_poly.pdbx_strand_id
1 'polypeptide(L)'
;MLSPGIRFLLPILAIPCIYVLAGLIVSDLALLFPIFLFSFLVVFPILLAVYISLERLSQHLQAKSSGARLVPTVLGDGRQCCQLADWLGRLYLHHRAEHIKLILATDFSNYVKGNALRDLMNSVLGTGVFNSDGEMWKFHRGATRPFFNRDRISDFEIFAHHADRAIERMKERLREGYALNFQDLAGRFTMDSATSFLFGSCVDSLSAPLPYPHNHTPPPFPFSHPSPPEPDRADIFTSAFTAAITQHLLPLGINENRKRKRG
;
A
#
# COMPACT_ATOMS: atom_id res chain seq x y z
N MET A 1 -38.78 20.44 -7.31
CA MET A 1 -37.94 19.94 -6.19
C MET A 1 -36.49 20.23 -6.54
N LEU A 2 -35.84 21.21 -5.88
CA LEU A 2 -34.44 21.55 -6.17
C LEU A 2 -33.49 20.47 -5.61
N SER A 3 -32.44 20.16 -6.38
CA SER A 3 -31.38 19.19 -6.06
C SER A 3 -30.79 19.42 -4.65
N PRO A 4 -30.43 18.37 -3.89
CA PRO A 4 -29.81 18.48 -2.56
C PRO A 4 -28.59 19.39 -2.52
N GLY A 5 -27.79 19.44 -3.60
CA GLY A 5 -26.61 20.31 -3.70
C GLY A 5 -26.93 21.81 -3.66
N ILE A 6 -28.10 22.23 -4.15
CA ILE A 6 -28.50 23.65 -4.16
C ILE A 6 -28.89 24.13 -2.75
N ARG A 7 -29.28 23.22 -1.85
CA ARG A 7 -29.59 23.57 -0.45
C ARG A 7 -28.35 23.97 0.35
N PHE A 8 -27.17 23.48 -0.03
CA PHE A 8 -25.89 23.86 0.59
C PHE A 8 -25.36 25.21 0.10
N LEU A 9 -25.74 25.63 -1.11
CA LEU A 9 -25.33 26.90 -1.72
C LEU A 9 -26.10 28.12 -1.17
N LEU A 10 -27.34 27.90 -0.71
CA LEU A 10 -28.19 28.97 -0.18
C LEU A 10 -27.57 29.73 1.01
N PRO A 11 -26.98 29.08 2.04
CA PRO A 11 -26.31 29.80 3.12
C PRO A 11 -24.98 30.44 2.66
N ILE A 12 -24.24 29.83 1.74
CA ILE A 12 -22.94 30.36 1.27
C ILE A 12 -23.12 31.64 0.44
N LEU A 13 -24.19 31.73 -0.34
CA LEU A 13 -24.58 32.95 -1.07
C LEU A 13 -25.24 34.00 -0.17
N ALA A 14 -25.82 33.60 0.96
CA ALA A 14 -26.43 34.52 1.93
C ALA A 14 -25.41 35.20 2.86
N ILE A 15 -24.28 34.54 3.16
CA ILE A 15 -23.21 35.10 4.00
C ILE A 15 -22.70 36.47 3.47
N PRO A 16 -22.33 36.65 2.19
CA PRO A 16 -21.92 37.97 1.70
C PRO A 16 -23.05 39.01 1.76
N CYS A 17 -24.31 38.61 1.60
CA CYS A 17 -25.46 39.50 1.78
C CYS A 17 -25.65 39.95 3.23
N ILE A 18 -25.43 39.07 4.20
CA ILE A 18 -25.49 39.37 5.63
C ILE A 18 -24.36 40.32 6.05
N TYR A 19 -23.15 40.13 5.50
CA TYR A 19 -22.01 41.03 5.76
C TYR A 19 -22.18 42.41 5.11
N VAL A 20 -22.80 42.50 3.92
CA VAL A 20 -23.17 43.78 3.29
C VAL A 20 -24.23 44.52 4.10
N LEU A 21 -25.21 43.81 4.66
CA LEU A 21 -26.23 44.38 5.55
C LEU A 21 -25.67 44.79 6.92
N ALA A 22 -24.73 44.04 7.48
CA ALA A 22 -24.05 44.37 8.74
C ALA A 22 -23.04 45.53 8.58
N GLY A 23 -22.43 45.68 7.39
CA GLY A 23 -21.48 46.76 7.07
C GLY A 23 -22.13 48.15 6.94
N LEU A 24 -23.45 48.25 6.83
CA LEU A 24 -24.19 49.52 6.83
C LEU A 24 -24.24 50.22 8.20
N ILE A 25 -23.72 49.59 9.27
CA ILE A 25 -23.78 50.11 10.65
C ILE A 25 -22.43 50.73 11.09
N VAL A 26 -21.32 50.48 10.38
CA VAL A 26 -19.97 50.96 10.77
C VAL A 26 -19.47 51.97 9.74
N SER A 27 -19.16 53.18 10.20
CA SER A 27 -18.79 54.36 9.39
C SER A 27 -17.42 54.32 8.71
N ASP A 28 -16.66 53.22 8.80
CA ASP A 28 -15.34 53.04 8.15
C ASP A 28 -15.41 52.12 6.92
N LEU A 29 -16.28 52.47 5.98
CA LEU A 29 -16.53 51.71 4.74
C LEU A 29 -15.32 51.72 3.78
N ALA A 30 -14.41 52.69 3.89
CA ALA A 30 -13.32 52.91 2.94
C ALA A 30 -12.19 51.86 3.03
N LEU A 31 -11.96 51.27 4.20
CA LEU A 31 -10.88 50.30 4.42
C LEU A 31 -11.28 48.86 4.06
N LEU A 32 -12.56 48.52 4.19
CA LEU A 32 -13.06 47.17 3.93
C LEU A 32 -13.47 46.96 2.46
N PHE A 33 -13.95 48.01 1.78
CA PHE A 33 -14.37 47.94 0.38
C PHE A 33 -13.33 47.30 -0.57
N PRO A 34 -12.03 47.67 -0.56
CA PRO A 34 -11.04 47.04 -1.44
C PRO A 34 -10.78 45.57 -1.09
N ILE A 35 -10.89 45.17 0.18
CA ILE A 35 -10.71 43.79 0.63
C ILE A 35 -11.89 42.93 0.17
N PHE A 36 -13.12 43.45 0.28
CA PHE A 36 -14.33 42.79 -0.21
C PHE A 36 -14.34 42.69 -1.74
N LEU A 37 -13.95 43.76 -2.44
CA LEU A 37 -13.85 43.76 -3.91
C LEU A 37 -12.80 42.73 -4.37
N PHE A 38 -11.65 42.65 -3.70
CA PHE A 38 -10.62 41.66 -4.02
C PHE A 38 -11.09 40.22 -3.73
N SER A 39 -11.75 39.98 -2.59
CA SER A 39 -12.30 38.67 -2.26
C SER A 39 -13.40 38.25 -3.24
N PHE A 40 -14.23 39.17 -3.70
CA PHE A 40 -15.32 38.85 -4.63
C PHE A 40 -14.85 38.71 -6.08
N LEU A 41 -13.89 39.53 -6.53
CA LEU A 41 -13.37 39.48 -7.91
C LEU A 41 -12.31 38.39 -8.12
N VAL A 42 -11.60 37.97 -7.07
CA VAL A 42 -10.50 37.00 -7.20
C VAL A 42 -10.86 35.66 -6.55
N VAL A 43 -11.27 35.66 -5.28
CA VAL A 43 -11.45 34.42 -4.51
C VAL A 43 -12.73 33.69 -4.91
N PHE A 44 -13.83 34.42 -5.10
CA PHE A 44 -15.11 33.82 -5.50
C PHE A 44 -15.08 33.09 -6.86
N PRO A 45 -14.55 33.67 -7.97
CA PRO A 45 -14.48 32.94 -9.24
C PRO A 45 -13.53 31.75 -9.19
N ILE A 46 -12.44 31.81 -8.41
CA ILE A 46 -11.54 30.67 -8.20
C ILE A 46 -12.26 29.55 -7.44
N LEU A 47 -12.95 29.87 -6.33
CA LEU A 47 -13.72 28.88 -5.57
C LEU A 47 -14.87 28.30 -6.41
N LEU A 48 -15.55 29.11 -7.21
CA LEU A 48 -16.59 28.65 -8.12
C LEU A 48 -16.01 27.74 -9.22
N ALA A 49 -14.85 28.08 -9.79
CA ALA A 49 -14.17 27.25 -10.78
C ALA A 49 -13.69 25.92 -10.19
N VAL A 50 -13.15 25.94 -8.96
CA VAL A 50 -12.77 24.72 -8.22
C VAL A 50 -14.01 23.90 -7.90
N TYR A 51 -15.10 24.51 -7.43
CA TYR A 51 -16.35 23.82 -7.14
C TYR A 51 -16.95 23.18 -8.40
N ILE A 52 -17.04 23.92 -9.52
CA ILE A 52 -17.51 23.38 -10.80
C ILE A 52 -16.59 22.25 -11.28
N SER A 53 -15.28 22.36 -11.10
CA SER A 53 -14.31 21.31 -11.47
C SER A 53 -14.45 20.07 -10.59
N LEU A 54 -14.68 20.24 -9.28
CA LEU A 54 -14.92 19.15 -8.35
C LEU A 54 -16.28 18.48 -8.58
N GLU A 55 -17.32 19.26 -8.89
CA GLU A 55 -18.64 18.74 -9.25
C GLU A 55 -18.57 17.97 -10.57
N ARG A 56 -17.81 18.48 -11.56
CA ARG A 56 -17.56 17.80 -12.83
C ARG A 56 -16.73 16.53 -12.65
N LEU A 57 -15.75 16.54 -11.75
CA LEU A 57 -14.98 15.36 -11.36
C LEU A 57 -15.87 14.33 -10.64
N SER A 58 -16.73 14.78 -9.73
CA SER A 58 -17.72 13.95 -9.03
C SER A 58 -18.72 13.31 -10.01
N GLN A 59 -19.25 14.09 -10.95
CA GLN A 59 -20.11 13.60 -12.03
C GLN A 59 -19.37 12.64 -12.96
N HIS A 60 -18.09 12.88 -13.26
CA HIS A 60 -17.26 11.93 -14.03
C HIS A 60 -16.99 10.65 -13.26
N LEU A 61 -16.79 10.70 -11.94
CA LEU A 61 -16.59 9.53 -11.08
C LEU A 61 -17.89 8.74 -10.91
N GLN A 62 -19.03 9.41 -10.75
CA GLN A 62 -20.34 8.76 -10.70
C GLN A 62 -20.72 8.17 -12.07
N ALA A 63 -20.55 8.90 -13.17
CA ALA A 63 -20.75 8.38 -14.53
C ALA A 63 -19.80 7.21 -14.87
N LYS A 64 -18.57 7.23 -14.34
CA LYS A 64 -17.64 6.07 -14.36
C LYS A 64 -18.23 4.88 -13.61
N SER A 65 -18.68 5.07 -12.36
CA SER A 65 -19.19 3.97 -11.51
C SER A 65 -20.46 3.30 -12.05
N SER A 66 -21.29 4.05 -12.80
CA SER A 66 -22.58 3.57 -13.34
C SER A 66 -22.47 2.52 -14.45
N GLY A 67 -21.29 2.36 -15.06
CA GLY A 67 -21.07 1.38 -16.13
C GLY A 67 -20.58 0.00 -15.66
N ALA A 68 -20.10 -0.09 -14.42
CA ALA A 68 -19.48 -1.30 -13.87
C ALA A 68 -20.55 -2.30 -13.37
N ARG A 69 -21.25 -2.94 -14.31
CA ARG A 69 -22.22 -4.00 -13.99
C ARG A 69 -21.54 -5.36 -14.02
N LEU A 70 -21.63 -6.11 -12.92
CA LEU A 70 -21.30 -7.53 -12.90
C LEU A 70 -22.35 -8.29 -13.72
N VAL A 71 -21.94 -8.86 -14.84
CA VAL A 71 -22.79 -9.69 -15.70
C VAL A 71 -22.36 -11.15 -15.54
N PRO A 72 -23.28 -12.07 -15.21
CA PRO A 72 -23.00 -13.49 -15.31
C PRO A 72 -22.66 -13.83 -16.76
N THR A 73 -21.47 -14.35 -17.01
CA THR A 73 -20.97 -14.70 -18.34
C THR A 73 -20.53 -16.15 -18.36
N VAL A 74 -20.81 -16.86 -19.45
CA VAL A 74 -20.32 -18.21 -19.70
C VAL A 74 -19.10 -18.10 -20.62
N LEU A 75 -17.94 -18.58 -20.19
CA LEU A 75 -16.75 -18.67 -21.05
C LEU A 75 -16.99 -19.67 -22.19
N GLY A 76 -16.18 -19.60 -23.25
CA GLY A 76 -16.28 -20.50 -24.41
C GLY A 76 -16.14 -21.99 -24.10
N ASP A 77 -15.71 -22.35 -22.89
CA ASP A 77 -15.63 -23.72 -22.37
C ASP A 77 -16.85 -24.14 -21.53
N GLY A 78 -17.94 -23.35 -21.56
CA GLY A 78 -19.19 -23.62 -20.84
C GLY A 78 -19.20 -23.23 -19.36
N ARG A 79 -18.11 -22.64 -18.85
CA ARG A 79 -18.00 -22.31 -17.42
C ARG A 79 -18.49 -20.90 -17.09
N GLN A 80 -19.38 -20.79 -16.10
CA GLN A 80 -19.89 -19.52 -15.57
C GLN A 80 -18.86 -18.75 -14.71
N CYS A 81 -18.62 -17.48 -15.07
CA CYS A 81 -17.89 -16.49 -14.26
C CYS A 81 -18.71 -15.19 -14.16
N CYS A 82 -18.27 -14.26 -13.32
CA CYS A 82 -18.82 -12.91 -13.33
C CYS A 82 -17.88 -12.01 -14.15
N GLN A 83 -18.39 -11.36 -15.18
CA GLN A 83 -17.63 -10.38 -15.95
C GLN A 83 -18.00 -8.98 -15.47
N LEU A 84 -16.99 -8.18 -15.15
CA LEU A 84 -17.11 -6.74 -15.00
C LEU A 84 -16.55 -6.10 -16.28
N ALA A 85 -17.40 -5.42 -17.03
CA ALA A 85 -16.96 -4.60 -18.16
C ALA A 85 -17.02 -3.13 -17.72
N ASP A 86 -15.88 -2.46 -17.72
CA ASP A 86 -15.77 -1.03 -17.46
C ASP A 86 -14.85 -0.36 -18.48
N TRP A 87 -14.49 0.91 -18.25
CA TRP A 87 -13.59 1.64 -19.14
C TRP A 87 -12.13 1.12 -19.11
N LEU A 88 -11.76 0.28 -18.14
CA LEU A 88 -10.43 -0.36 -18.04
C LEU A 88 -10.37 -1.67 -18.83
N GLY A 89 -11.51 -2.19 -19.29
CA GLY A 89 -11.62 -3.37 -20.13
C GLY A 89 -12.59 -4.40 -19.57
N ARG A 90 -12.30 -5.68 -19.82
CA ARG A 90 -13.08 -6.80 -19.30
C ARG A 90 -12.31 -7.48 -18.17
N LEU A 91 -12.81 -7.36 -16.95
CA LEU A 91 -12.32 -8.09 -15.79
C LEU A 91 -13.22 -9.31 -15.56
N TYR A 92 -12.63 -10.49 -15.44
CA TYR A 92 -13.35 -11.72 -15.11
C TYR A 92 -13.06 -12.12 -13.66
N LEU A 93 -14.13 -12.26 -12.87
CA LEU A 93 -14.07 -12.68 -11.47
C LEU A 93 -14.40 -14.17 -11.39
N HIS A 94 -13.43 -14.95 -10.91
CA HIS A 94 -13.55 -16.38 -10.69
C HIS A 94 -13.63 -16.66 -9.18
N HIS A 95 -14.74 -17.22 -8.72
CA HIS A 95 -14.97 -17.58 -7.31
C HIS A 95 -15.00 -19.11 -7.07
N ARG A 96 -14.95 -19.90 -8.14
CA ARG A 96 -15.09 -21.36 -8.10
C ARG A 96 -13.74 -22.05 -8.06
N ALA A 97 -13.63 -23.11 -7.25
CA ALA A 97 -12.38 -23.82 -7.04
C ALA A 97 -11.82 -24.42 -8.34
N GLU A 98 -12.67 -24.88 -9.26
CA GLU A 98 -12.22 -25.45 -10.53
C GLU A 98 -11.54 -24.40 -11.42
N HIS A 99 -12.01 -23.15 -11.35
CA HIS A 99 -11.41 -22.03 -12.09
C HIS A 99 -10.07 -21.65 -11.50
N ILE A 100 -10.01 -21.56 -10.16
CA ILE A 100 -8.78 -21.24 -9.44
C ILE A 100 -7.72 -22.31 -9.73
N LYS A 101 -8.12 -23.60 -9.70
CA LYS A 101 -7.23 -24.72 -10.05
C LYS A 101 -6.80 -24.69 -11.51
N LEU A 102 -7.68 -24.30 -12.43
CA LEU A 102 -7.32 -24.15 -13.84
C LEU A 102 -6.23 -23.08 -14.00
N ILE A 103 -6.49 -21.88 -13.49
CA ILE A 103 -5.63 -20.71 -13.64
C ILE A 103 -4.29 -20.88 -12.90
N LEU A 104 -4.32 -21.38 -11.66
CA LEU A 104 -3.13 -21.41 -10.79
C LEU A 104 -2.31 -22.71 -10.91
N ALA A 105 -2.84 -23.77 -11.53
CA ALA A 105 -2.17 -25.08 -11.56
C ALA A 105 -2.27 -25.81 -12.89
N THR A 106 -3.47 -25.97 -13.45
CA THR A 106 -3.69 -26.89 -14.59
C THR A 106 -3.21 -26.30 -15.91
N ASP A 107 -3.50 -25.02 -16.13
CA ASP A 107 -3.19 -24.30 -17.37
C ASP A 107 -2.39 -23.01 -17.09
N PHE A 108 -1.50 -23.08 -16.10
CA PHE A 108 -0.75 -21.93 -15.57
C PHE A 108 0.02 -21.16 -16.65
N SER A 109 0.54 -21.84 -17.68
CA SER A 109 1.31 -21.20 -18.76
C SER A 109 0.49 -20.25 -19.64
N ASN A 110 -0.83 -20.42 -19.71
CA ASN A 110 -1.70 -19.58 -20.52
C ASN A 110 -2.16 -18.31 -19.79
N TYR A 111 -1.92 -18.21 -18.48
CA TYR A 111 -2.32 -17.06 -17.67
C TYR A 111 -1.09 -16.30 -17.18
N VAL A 112 -0.97 -15.04 -17.62
CA VAL A 112 0.09 -14.12 -17.20
C VAL A 112 -0.44 -13.05 -16.26
N LYS A 113 0.43 -12.49 -15.42
CA LYS A 113 0.07 -11.35 -14.54
C LYS A 113 -0.26 -10.10 -15.34
N GLY A 114 0.42 -9.94 -16.48
CA GLY A 114 0.19 -8.85 -17.41
C GLY A 114 0.83 -7.53 -16.99
N ASN A 115 0.81 -6.57 -17.92
CA ASN A 115 1.53 -5.30 -17.77
C ASN A 115 0.97 -4.45 -16.63
N ALA A 116 -0.34 -4.47 -16.38
CA ALA A 116 -0.95 -3.64 -15.33
C ALA A 116 -0.37 -3.95 -13.93
N LEU A 117 -0.27 -5.24 -13.56
CA LEU A 117 0.34 -5.62 -12.29
C LEU A 117 1.84 -5.35 -12.31
N ARG A 118 2.50 -5.65 -13.44
CA ARG A 118 3.93 -5.45 -13.60
C ARG A 118 4.33 -4.01 -13.36
N ASP A 119 3.65 -3.07 -14.01
CA ASP A 119 3.97 -1.65 -13.98
C ASP A 119 3.63 -1.05 -12.61
N LEU A 120 2.51 -1.48 -11.99
CA LEU A 120 2.12 -1.07 -10.64
C LEU A 120 3.16 -1.49 -9.59
N MET A 121 3.70 -2.69 -9.72
CA MET A 121 4.63 -3.27 -8.74
C MET A 121 6.10 -3.11 -9.11
N ASN A 122 6.41 -2.49 -10.25
CA ASN A 122 7.78 -2.42 -10.78
C ASN A 122 8.73 -1.66 -9.83
N SER A 123 8.26 -0.60 -9.18
CA SER A 123 9.07 0.20 -8.24
C SER A 123 9.46 -0.57 -6.99
N VAL A 124 8.63 -1.53 -6.55
CA VAL A 124 8.82 -2.26 -5.29
C VAL A 124 9.44 -3.64 -5.53
N LEU A 125 8.92 -4.39 -6.50
CA LEU A 125 9.28 -5.79 -6.75
C LEU A 125 10.18 -5.97 -7.99
N GLY A 126 10.39 -4.91 -8.77
CA GLY A 126 11.20 -4.94 -9.99
C GLY A 126 10.80 -6.07 -10.92
N THR A 127 11.79 -6.80 -11.43
CA THR A 127 11.59 -8.03 -12.23
C THR A 127 11.76 -9.29 -11.36
N GLY A 128 11.26 -9.27 -10.12
CA GLY A 128 11.37 -10.42 -9.21
C GLY A 128 10.40 -11.57 -9.53
N VAL A 129 10.47 -12.65 -8.75
CA VAL A 129 9.59 -13.84 -8.90
C VAL A 129 8.10 -13.52 -8.83
N PHE A 130 7.71 -12.47 -8.10
CA PHE A 130 6.32 -12.06 -7.98
C PHE A 130 5.82 -11.20 -9.15
N ASN A 131 6.74 -10.56 -9.88
CA ASN A 131 6.41 -9.59 -10.93
C ASN A 131 6.82 -10.04 -12.35
N SER A 132 7.37 -11.25 -12.48
CA SER A 132 7.77 -11.87 -13.73
C SER A 132 6.80 -12.98 -14.16
N ASP A 133 6.79 -13.27 -15.46
CA ASP A 133 6.03 -14.35 -16.09
C ASP A 133 6.98 -15.24 -16.94
N GLY A 134 6.50 -16.42 -17.34
CA GLY A 134 7.22 -17.31 -18.27
C GLY A 134 8.56 -17.84 -17.74
N GLU A 135 9.57 -17.88 -18.62
CA GLU A 135 10.91 -18.41 -18.29
C GLU A 135 11.62 -17.62 -17.20
N MET A 136 11.44 -16.30 -17.15
CA MET A 136 12.03 -15.45 -16.10
C MET A 136 11.47 -15.84 -14.72
N TRP A 137 10.16 -16.07 -14.63
CA TRP A 137 9.54 -16.57 -13.41
C TRP A 137 10.07 -17.95 -13.02
N LYS A 138 10.22 -18.88 -13.99
CA LYS A 138 10.77 -20.22 -13.73
C LYS A 138 12.20 -20.14 -13.20
N PHE A 139 13.02 -19.26 -13.79
CA PHE A 139 14.38 -19.01 -13.34
C PHE A 139 14.40 -18.52 -11.88
N HIS A 140 13.66 -17.46 -11.56
CA HIS A 140 13.62 -16.94 -10.19
C HIS A 140 13.02 -17.93 -9.19
N ARG A 141 12.00 -18.70 -9.57
CA ARG A 141 11.40 -19.72 -8.70
C ARG A 141 12.34 -20.91 -8.48
N GLY A 142 13.09 -21.31 -9.50
CA GLY A 142 14.12 -22.34 -9.39
C GLY A 142 15.23 -21.90 -8.44
N ALA A 143 15.65 -20.63 -8.54
CA ALA A 143 16.63 -20.01 -7.69
C ALA A 143 16.20 -19.89 -6.21
N THR A 144 14.91 -19.63 -5.94
CA THR A 144 14.41 -19.47 -4.56
C THR A 144 14.02 -20.79 -3.88
N ARG A 145 13.74 -21.86 -4.65
CA ARG A 145 13.30 -23.16 -4.11
C ARG A 145 14.22 -23.76 -3.03
N PRO A 146 15.57 -23.68 -3.12
CA PRO A 146 16.45 -24.23 -2.10
C PRO A 146 16.28 -23.60 -0.70
N PHE A 147 15.83 -22.35 -0.62
CA PHE A 147 15.58 -21.67 0.66
C PHE A 147 14.37 -22.24 1.41
N PHE A 148 13.49 -22.96 0.72
CA PHE A 148 12.29 -23.57 1.28
C PHE A 148 12.38 -25.11 1.34
N ASN A 149 13.59 -25.67 1.29
CA ASN A 149 13.78 -27.10 1.52
C ASN A 149 13.54 -27.43 3.01
N ARG A 150 12.99 -28.63 3.24
CA ARG A 150 12.48 -29.08 4.54
C ARG A 150 13.49 -29.00 5.68
N ASP A 151 14.78 -29.15 5.38
CA ASP A 151 15.88 -29.11 6.35
C ASP A 151 16.16 -27.70 6.90
N ARG A 152 15.70 -26.63 6.22
CA ARG A 152 15.78 -25.24 6.69
C ARG A 152 14.50 -24.82 7.43
N ILE A 153 13.34 -25.32 7.01
CA ILE A 153 12.02 -25.00 7.61
C ILE A 153 11.92 -25.51 9.07
N SER A 154 12.79 -26.43 9.48
CA SER A 154 12.87 -26.95 10.85
C SER A 154 13.60 -26.06 11.86
N ASP A 155 14.09 -24.87 11.48
CA ASP A 155 14.67 -23.89 12.42
C ASP A 155 13.59 -23.19 13.27
N PHE A 156 12.82 -23.99 14.02
CA PHE A 156 11.81 -23.51 14.97
C PHE A 156 12.41 -22.59 16.05
N GLU A 157 13.70 -22.75 16.34
CA GLU A 157 14.44 -21.93 17.31
C GLU A 157 14.48 -20.45 16.91
N ILE A 158 14.60 -20.14 15.61
CA ILE A 158 14.58 -18.75 15.13
C ILE A 158 13.21 -18.12 15.42
N PHE A 159 12.13 -18.85 15.11
CA PHE A 159 10.77 -18.36 15.37
C PHE A 159 10.48 -18.25 16.86
N ALA A 160 10.92 -19.21 17.67
CA ALA A 160 10.75 -19.19 19.11
C ALA A 160 11.47 -17.99 19.74
N HIS A 161 12.73 -17.75 19.37
CA HIS A 161 13.50 -16.60 19.84
C HIS A 161 12.80 -15.26 19.55
N HIS A 162 12.35 -15.06 18.32
CA HIS A 162 11.64 -13.82 17.95
C HIS A 162 10.26 -13.72 18.58
N ALA A 163 9.59 -14.85 18.82
CA ALA A 163 8.30 -14.87 19.52
C ALA A 163 8.46 -14.48 21.00
N ASP A 164 9.48 -15.00 21.69
CA ASP A 164 9.80 -14.63 23.07
C ASP A 164 10.08 -13.13 23.19
N ARG A 165 10.87 -12.57 22.26
CA ARG A 165 11.12 -11.13 22.20
C ARG A 165 9.83 -10.34 21.98
N ALA A 166 8.98 -10.74 21.04
CA ALA A 166 7.70 -10.07 20.81
C ALA A 166 6.79 -10.11 22.06
N ILE A 167 6.77 -11.24 22.77
CA ILE A 167 6.02 -11.40 24.03
C ILE A 167 6.60 -10.52 25.13
N GLU A 168 7.92 -10.38 25.23
CA GLU A 168 8.56 -9.49 26.19
C GLU A 168 8.16 -8.03 25.95
N ARG A 169 8.24 -7.55 24.71
CA ARG A 169 7.80 -6.19 24.33
C ARG A 169 6.31 -5.96 24.61
N MET A 170 5.49 -6.97 24.38
CA MET A 170 4.07 -6.94 24.73
C MET A 170 3.88 -6.81 26.25
N LYS A 171 4.61 -7.59 27.06
CA LYS A 171 4.55 -7.51 28.53
C LYS A 171 5.00 -6.15 29.04
N GLU A 172 6.07 -5.58 28.50
CA GLU A 172 6.53 -4.23 28.83
C GLU A 172 5.42 -3.20 28.63
N ARG A 173 4.81 -3.19 27.42
CA ARG A 173 3.70 -2.28 27.10
C ARG A 173 2.49 -2.46 28.02
N LEU A 174 2.14 -3.71 28.32
CA LEU A 174 1.00 -3.98 29.21
C LEU A 174 1.29 -3.56 30.66
N ARG A 175 2.54 -3.64 31.14
CA ARG A 175 2.93 -3.12 32.46
C ARG A 175 2.85 -1.60 32.55
N GLU A 176 3.07 -0.89 31.44
CA GLU A 176 2.84 0.56 31.36
C GLU A 176 1.35 0.94 31.46
N GLY A 177 0.44 -0.03 31.33
CA GLY A 177 -1.00 0.19 31.37
C GLY A 177 -1.61 0.65 30.04
N TYR A 178 -0.86 0.59 28.94
CA TYR A 178 -1.33 1.02 27.62
C TYR A 178 -1.72 -0.16 26.73
N ALA A 179 -2.71 0.09 25.86
CA ALA A 179 -3.09 -0.84 24.81
C ALA A 179 -1.96 -1.04 23.80
N LEU A 180 -1.89 -2.25 23.21
CA LEU A 180 -0.94 -2.60 22.17
C LEU A 180 -1.58 -2.57 20.77
N ASN A 181 -0.80 -2.18 19.77
CA ASN A 181 -1.16 -2.43 18.38
C ASN A 181 -0.58 -3.79 17.95
N PHE A 182 -1.42 -4.82 17.95
CA PHE A 182 -0.99 -6.18 17.59
C PHE A 182 -0.53 -6.30 16.14
N GLN A 183 -1.11 -5.53 15.22
CA GLN A 183 -0.71 -5.55 13.82
C GLN A 183 0.73 -5.04 13.62
N ASP A 184 1.11 -3.98 14.34
CA ASP A 184 2.48 -3.45 14.32
C ASP A 184 3.47 -4.48 14.91
N LEU A 185 3.12 -5.07 16.07
CA LEU A 185 3.95 -6.09 16.72
C LEU A 185 4.14 -7.33 15.84
N ALA A 186 3.05 -7.86 15.26
CA ALA A 186 3.08 -9.01 14.38
C ALA A 186 3.88 -8.74 13.09
N GLY A 187 3.79 -7.51 12.55
CA GLY A 187 4.58 -7.07 11.41
C GLY A 187 6.08 -7.09 11.71
N ARG A 188 6.49 -6.55 12.86
CA ARG A 188 7.89 -6.54 13.31
C ARG A 188 8.43 -7.94 13.60
N PHE A 189 7.64 -8.78 14.28
CA PHE A 189 7.96 -10.20 14.45
C PHE A 189 8.18 -10.91 13.12
N THR A 190 7.28 -10.68 12.14
CA THR A 190 7.39 -11.28 10.81
C THR A 190 8.64 -10.79 10.08
N MET A 191 8.99 -9.51 10.21
CA MET A 191 10.18 -8.94 9.60
C MET A 191 11.47 -9.52 10.18
N ASP A 192 11.59 -9.58 11.50
CA ASP A 192 12.79 -10.07 12.19
C ASP A 192 12.99 -11.58 11.97
N SER A 193 11.90 -12.35 12.07
CA SER A 193 11.93 -13.79 11.79
C SER A 193 12.22 -14.11 10.33
N ALA A 194 11.59 -13.40 9.38
CA ALA A 194 11.83 -13.63 7.95
C ALA A 194 13.23 -13.23 7.51
N THR A 195 13.77 -12.10 8.00
CA THR A 195 15.13 -11.66 7.66
C THR A 195 16.18 -12.58 8.25
N SER A 196 16.00 -13.01 9.50
CA SER A 196 16.87 -14.02 10.14
C SER A 196 16.84 -15.34 9.38
N PHE A 197 15.66 -15.80 8.98
CA PHE A 197 15.49 -17.07 8.26
C PHE A 197 16.04 -17.01 6.81
N LEU A 198 15.76 -15.94 6.08
CA LEU A 198 16.10 -15.82 4.65
C LEU A 198 17.55 -15.39 4.42
N PHE A 199 18.07 -14.48 5.25
CA PHE A 199 19.37 -13.84 5.06
C PHE A 199 20.40 -14.20 6.14
N GLY A 200 19.99 -14.87 7.22
CA GLY A 200 20.86 -15.14 8.36
C GLY A 200 21.17 -13.89 9.20
N SER A 201 20.47 -12.77 8.97
CA SER A 201 20.67 -11.50 9.66
C SER A 201 19.34 -10.90 10.08
N CYS A 202 19.27 -10.40 11.31
CA CYS A 202 18.08 -9.78 11.87
C CYS A 202 18.12 -8.26 11.69
N VAL A 203 17.03 -7.67 11.22
CA VAL A 203 16.87 -6.20 11.10
C VAL A 203 16.57 -5.53 12.44
N ASP A 204 16.19 -6.34 13.45
CA ASP A 204 15.92 -5.90 14.81
C ASP A 204 14.84 -4.80 14.88
N SER A 205 13.75 -5.01 14.15
CA SER A 205 12.60 -4.10 14.13
C SER A 205 11.81 -4.11 15.44
N LEU A 206 11.88 -5.20 16.21
CA LEU A 206 11.25 -5.31 17.54
C LEU A 206 11.91 -4.44 18.62
N SER A 207 13.16 -4.00 18.44
CA SER A 207 13.84 -3.11 19.40
C SER A 207 13.33 -1.68 19.35
N ALA A 208 12.78 -1.24 18.22
CA ALA A 208 12.18 0.09 18.13
C ALA A 208 11.00 0.25 19.09
N PRO A 209 10.72 1.48 19.55
CA PRO A 209 9.53 1.77 20.34
C PRO A 209 8.26 1.32 19.62
N LEU A 210 7.35 0.68 20.35
CA LEU A 210 6.01 0.36 19.86
C LEU A 210 5.15 1.64 19.85
N PRO A 211 4.29 1.84 18.84
CA PRO A 211 3.43 3.01 18.76
C PRO A 211 2.49 3.07 19.98
N TYR A 212 2.28 4.28 20.51
CA TYR A 212 1.32 4.52 21.57
C TYR A 212 -0.09 4.72 20.99
N PRO A 213 -1.14 4.41 21.77
CA PRO A 213 -2.52 4.69 21.34
C PRO A 213 -2.75 6.20 21.20
N HIS A 214 -3.69 6.58 20.34
CA HIS A 214 -4.00 7.98 20.01
C HIS A 214 -4.41 8.86 21.21
N ASN A 215 -4.85 8.26 22.30
CA ASN A 215 -5.23 8.94 23.54
C ASN A 215 -4.06 9.13 24.52
N HIS A 216 -2.86 8.68 24.18
CA HIS A 216 -1.66 8.90 24.97
C HIS A 216 -1.19 10.36 24.80
N THR A 217 -1.28 11.13 25.88
CA THR A 217 -0.56 12.40 26.01
C THR A 217 0.88 12.10 26.41
N PRO A 218 1.89 12.32 25.55
CA PRO A 218 3.27 12.20 25.97
C PRO A 218 3.54 13.18 27.12
N PRO A 219 4.46 12.87 28.05
CA PRO A 219 4.88 13.83 29.05
C PRO A 219 5.37 15.12 28.38
N PRO A 220 5.22 16.29 29.03
CA PRO A 220 5.36 17.61 28.41
C PRO A 220 6.73 17.91 27.78
N PHE A 221 7.73 17.05 27.94
CA PHE A 221 9.00 17.13 27.22
C PHE A 221 9.52 15.72 26.89
N PRO A 222 9.50 15.28 25.62
CA PRO A 222 10.47 14.31 25.18
C PRO A 222 11.75 15.10 24.92
N PHE A 223 12.74 14.98 25.83
CA PHE A 223 14.10 15.32 25.45
C PHE A 223 14.43 14.44 24.24
N SER A 224 14.52 15.07 23.06
CA SER A 224 15.26 14.54 21.94
C SER A 224 16.70 14.37 22.41
N HIS A 225 17.00 13.22 23.02
CA HIS A 225 18.35 12.70 22.97
C HIS A 225 18.64 12.47 21.49
N PRO A 226 19.72 13.05 20.93
CA PRO A 226 20.23 12.56 19.68
C PRO A 226 20.69 11.14 19.97
N SER A 227 19.84 10.16 19.63
CA SER A 227 20.28 8.79 19.49
C SER A 227 21.52 8.81 18.58
N PRO A 228 22.58 8.07 18.91
CA PRO A 228 23.72 7.93 17.99
C PRO A 228 23.18 7.52 16.61
N PRO A 229 23.93 7.76 15.51
CA PRO A 229 23.52 7.31 14.19
C PRO A 229 23.50 5.78 14.18
N GLU A 230 22.40 5.21 14.67
CA GLU A 230 22.06 3.81 14.53
C GLU A 230 21.87 3.60 13.03
N PRO A 231 22.54 2.58 12.45
CA PRO A 231 22.42 2.32 11.03
C PRO A 231 20.93 2.19 10.68
N ASP A 232 20.52 2.85 9.60
CA ASP A 232 19.12 2.80 9.17
C ASP A 232 18.74 1.32 9.00
N ARG A 233 17.64 0.90 9.61
CA ARG A 233 17.15 -0.48 9.50
C ARG A 233 16.93 -0.86 8.03
N ALA A 234 16.61 0.10 7.17
CA ALA A 234 16.55 -0.10 5.73
C ALA A 234 17.92 -0.46 5.12
N ASP A 235 19.01 0.13 5.61
CA ASP A 235 20.37 -0.18 5.19
C ASP A 235 20.81 -1.56 5.71
N ILE A 236 20.45 -1.92 6.94
CA ILE A 236 20.68 -3.27 7.49
C ILE A 236 19.98 -4.31 6.63
N PHE A 237 18.71 -4.07 6.29
CA PHE A 237 17.97 -4.95 5.39
C PHE A 237 18.64 -5.05 4.01
N THR A 238 18.99 -3.91 3.41
CA THR A 238 19.55 -3.85 2.05
C THR A 238 20.90 -4.56 1.97
N SER A 239 21.76 -4.35 2.96
CA SER A 239 23.06 -5.02 3.06
C SER A 239 22.93 -6.53 3.27
N ALA A 240 22.05 -6.97 4.17
CA ALA A 240 21.77 -8.39 4.41
C ALA A 240 21.20 -9.08 3.16
N PHE A 241 20.22 -8.45 2.51
CA PHE A 241 19.61 -8.94 1.28
C PHE A 241 20.64 -9.09 0.16
N THR A 242 21.48 -8.07 -0.05
CA THR A 242 22.52 -8.08 -1.10
C THR A 242 23.57 -9.17 -0.84
N ALA A 243 23.97 -9.34 0.43
CA ALA A 243 24.91 -10.40 0.82
C ALA A 243 24.33 -11.80 0.56
N ALA A 244 23.08 -12.03 0.96
CA ALA A 244 22.40 -13.32 0.75
C ALA A 244 22.26 -13.67 -0.74
N ILE A 245 21.90 -12.69 -1.57
CA ILE A 245 21.83 -12.87 -3.03
C ILE A 245 23.20 -13.23 -3.60
N THR A 246 24.24 -12.49 -3.22
CA THR A 246 25.60 -12.68 -3.78
C THR A 246 26.17 -14.05 -3.40
N GLN A 247 25.95 -14.52 -2.17
CA GLN A 247 26.45 -15.81 -1.72
C GLN A 247 25.71 -17.00 -2.35
N HIS A 248 24.40 -16.88 -2.59
CA HIS A 248 23.58 -18.02 -3.01
C HIS A 248 23.24 -18.06 -4.51
N LEU A 249 23.20 -16.92 -5.21
CA LEU A 249 22.77 -16.85 -6.62
C LEU A 249 23.94 -16.70 -7.61
N LEU A 250 25.06 -16.10 -7.22
CA LEU A 250 26.23 -15.97 -8.08
C LEU A 250 26.89 -17.33 -8.48
N PRO A 251 26.95 -18.36 -7.61
CA PRO A 251 27.53 -19.66 -7.97
C PRO A 251 26.75 -20.43 -9.04
N LEU A 252 25.46 -20.12 -9.24
CA LEU A 252 24.60 -20.79 -10.21
C LEU A 252 24.81 -20.28 -11.65
N GLY A 253 25.30 -19.05 -11.83
CA GLY A 253 25.58 -18.45 -13.14
C GLY A 253 26.90 -18.89 -13.80
N ILE A 254 27.84 -19.48 -13.04
CA ILE A 254 29.15 -19.90 -13.57
C ILE A 254 29.11 -21.35 -14.09
N ASN A 255 28.16 -22.17 -13.63
CA ASN A 255 28.16 -23.61 -13.94
C ASN A 255 27.44 -23.99 -15.25
N GLU A 256 26.51 -23.16 -15.76
CA GLU A 256 25.89 -23.42 -17.07
C GLU A 256 26.84 -23.18 -18.25
N ASN A 257 27.74 -22.20 -18.15
CA ASN A 257 28.72 -21.92 -19.19
C ASN A 257 29.80 -23.01 -19.34
N ARG A 258 29.94 -23.90 -18.34
CA ARG A 258 30.86 -25.06 -18.41
C ARG A 258 30.22 -26.29 -19.08
N LYS A 259 28.89 -26.43 -19.04
CA LYS A 259 28.17 -27.51 -19.74
C LYS A 259 27.98 -27.23 -21.24
N ARG A 260 27.93 -25.96 -21.66
CA ARG A 260 27.80 -25.59 -23.08
C ARG A 260 29.09 -25.69 -23.91
N LYS A 261 30.24 -25.91 -23.28
CA LYS A 261 31.56 -26.08 -23.95
C LYS A 261 32.04 -27.55 -24.03
N ARG A 262 31.20 -28.54 -23.69
CA ARG A 262 31.52 -29.97 -23.76
C ARG A 262 30.39 -30.83 -24.35
N GLY A 263 29.55 -30.25 -25.21
CA GLY A 263 28.57 -30.96 -26.03
C GLY A 263 28.84 -30.70 -27.49
#